data_AF-A0A926YT25-F1
#
_entry.id   AF-A0A926YT25-F1
#
_cell.length_a   1.000
_cell.length_b   1.000
_cell.length_c   1.000
_cell.angle_alpha   90.00
_cell.angle_beta   90.00
_cell.angle_gamma   90.00
#
_symmetry.space_group_name_H-M   'P 1'
#
loop_
_entity.id
_entity.type
_entity.pdbx_description
1 polymer ?
#
loop_
_entity_poly.entity_id
_entity_poly.type
_entity_poly.pdbx_seq_one_letter_code
_entity_poly.pdbx_strand_id
1 'polypeptide(L)'
;MRRLFALALILFLWVGFTPSALAEDNSPGGLAPCADVPAFQQRASNARTPAARDRFDRYSTLLCGPEGLPHLVVDGRLSHAGEFTIPGLIFLYIAGLIGWSGRTYIIWARNQKEPEINEVVINVPKAVSIVLSSLLWPLLAVKELLSGELTANEMEIPVSPR
;
A
#
# COMPACT_ATOMS: atom_id res chain seq x y z
N MET A 1 5.94 -14.05 -38.36
CA MET A 1 5.77 -14.90 -37.15
C MET A 1 7.00 -14.91 -36.23
N ARG A 2 8.22 -15.15 -36.73
CA ARG A 2 9.45 -15.25 -35.89
C ARG A 2 9.80 -13.99 -35.06
N ARG A 3 9.45 -12.79 -35.55
CA ARG A 3 9.71 -11.50 -34.87
C ARG A 3 8.71 -11.17 -33.76
N LEU A 4 7.48 -11.71 -33.83
CA LEU A 4 6.46 -11.53 -32.79
C LEU A 4 6.79 -12.36 -31.55
N PHE A 5 7.32 -13.57 -31.73
CA PHE A 5 7.83 -14.39 -30.63
C PHE A 5 9.01 -13.73 -29.91
N ALA A 6 9.91 -13.07 -30.64
CA ALA A 6 11.03 -12.36 -30.03
C ALA A 6 10.57 -11.17 -29.17
N LEU A 7 9.58 -10.39 -29.64
CA LEU A 7 9.02 -9.28 -28.88
C LEU A 7 8.25 -9.75 -27.64
N ALA A 8 7.49 -10.85 -27.74
CA ALA A 8 6.83 -11.45 -26.60
C ALA A 8 7.85 -11.95 -25.55
N LEU A 9 8.94 -12.58 -26.00
CA LEU A 9 9.98 -13.10 -25.10
C LEU A 9 10.75 -11.98 -24.40
N ILE A 10 11.00 -10.86 -25.09
CA ILE A 10 11.58 -9.65 -24.50
C ILE A 10 10.62 -9.04 -23.47
N LEU A 11 9.32 -8.95 -23.79
CA LEU A 11 8.31 -8.44 -22.85
C LEU A 11 8.22 -9.32 -21.59
N PHE A 12 8.22 -10.66 -21.74
CA PHE A 12 8.19 -11.60 -20.62
C PHE A 12 9.47 -11.54 -19.76
N LEU A 13 10.64 -11.32 -20.38
CA LEU A 13 11.89 -11.12 -19.65
C LEU A 13 11.94 -9.76 -18.92
N TRP A 14 11.33 -8.71 -19.49
CA TRP A 14 11.26 -7.38 -18.87
C TRP A 14 10.27 -7.32 -17.70
N VAL A 15 9.20 -8.11 -17.75
CA VAL A 15 8.20 -8.24 -16.66
C VAL A 15 8.71 -9.11 -15.50
N GLY A 16 9.90 -9.71 -15.62
CA GLY A 16 10.73 -10.10 -14.48
C GLY A 16 9.99 -10.76 -13.32
N PHE A 17 9.22 -11.81 -13.59
CA PHE A 17 8.68 -12.67 -12.53
C PHE A 17 9.79 -13.62 -12.07
N THR A 18 10.83 -13.06 -11.44
CA THR A 18 11.77 -13.88 -10.68
C THR A 18 10.98 -14.50 -9.53
N PRO A 19 10.98 -15.83 -9.34
CA PRO A 19 10.44 -16.39 -8.12
C PRO A 19 11.17 -15.73 -6.94
N SER A 20 10.41 -15.23 -5.97
CA SER A 20 10.97 -14.67 -4.74
C SER A 20 11.92 -15.70 -4.15
N ALA A 21 13.16 -15.29 -3.87
CA ALA A 21 14.09 -16.11 -3.10
C ALA A 21 13.40 -16.40 -1.76
N LEU A 22 12.97 -17.63 -1.56
CA LEU A 22 12.30 -18.06 -0.34
C LEU A 22 13.35 -18.05 0.78
N ALA A 23 13.37 -16.98 1.58
CA ALA A 23 14.00 -17.00 2.91
C ALA A 23 13.10 -17.76 3.91
N GLU A 24 12.52 -18.88 3.49
CA GLU A 24 11.88 -19.82 4.42
C GLU A 24 13.00 -20.68 4.98
N ASP A 25 13.72 -20.08 5.93
CA ASP A 25 14.82 -20.74 6.59
C ASP A 25 14.25 -21.87 7.45
N ASN A 26 14.27 -23.10 6.94
CA ASN A 26 14.01 -24.32 7.73
C ASN A 26 15.29 -24.78 8.47
N SER A 27 16.31 -23.92 8.60
CA SER A 27 17.52 -24.21 9.39
C SER A 27 17.25 -24.08 10.89
N PRO A 28 18.11 -24.66 11.74
CA PRO A 28 18.04 -24.49 13.19
C PRO A 28 18.20 -23.01 13.54
N GLY A 29 17.10 -22.30 13.81
CA GLY A 29 17.05 -20.86 14.04
C GLY A 29 16.04 -20.08 13.20
N GLY A 30 15.42 -20.72 12.21
CA GLY A 30 14.40 -20.12 11.36
C GLY A 30 12.98 -20.17 11.93
N LEU A 31 12.03 -19.55 11.23
CA LEU A 31 10.66 -19.37 11.69
C LEU A 31 9.81 -20.61 11.39
N ALA A 32 9.01 -21.06 12.35
CA ALA A 32 8.09 -22.18 12.20
C ALA A 32 6.64 -21.71 12.36
N PRO A 33 5.62 -22.46 11.86
CA PRO A 33 4.24 -22.12 12.14
C PRO A 33 3.97 -21.95 13.64
N CYS A 34 3.30 -20.86 14.04
CA CYS A 34 3.08 -20.54 15.45
C CYS A 34 2.35 -21.66 16.21
N ALA A 35 1.45 -22.39 15.54
CA ALA A 35 0.79 -23.56 16.09
C ALA A 35 1.77 -24.63 16.61
N ASP A 36 2.95 -24.75 16.00
CA ASP A 36 3.95 -25.79 16.30
C ASP A 36 5.01 -25.32 17.31
N VAL A 37 5.00 -24.03 17.70
CA VAL A 37 6.01 -23.46 18.62
C VAL A 37 5.55 -23.61 20.08
N PRO A 38 6.27 -24.35 20.94
CA PRO A 38 5.86 -24.57 22.34
C PRO A 38 5.74 -23.28 23.15
N ALA A 39 6.63 -22.31 22.92
CA ALA A 39 6.58 -21.00 23.57
C ALA A 39 5.30 -20.22 23.20
N PHE A 40 4.78 -20.38 21.97
CA PHE A 40 3.52 -19.77 21.55
C PHE A 40 2.33 -20.46 22.23
N GLN A 41 2.31 -21.79 22.26
CA GLN A 41 1.26 -22.58 22.94
C GLN A 41 1.17 -22.24 24.44
N GLN A 42 2.31 -22.07 25.11
CA GLN A 42 2.35 -21.65 26.52
C GLN A 42 1.78 -20.24 26.73
N ARG A 43 1.98 -19.32 25.77
CA ARG A 43 1.36 -17.98 25.83
C ARG A 43 -0.16 -18.08 25.59
N ALA A 44 -0.58 -18.91 24.64
CA ALA A 44 -1.98 -19.14 24.32
C ALA A 44 -2.74 -19.75 25.52
N SER A 45 -2.15 -20.71 26.24
CA SER A 45 -2.77 -21.30 27.43
C SER A 45 -2.99 -20.30 28.57
N ASN A 46 -2.18 -19.22 28.61
CA ASN A 46 -2.30 -18.14 29.59
C ASN A 46 -3.31 -17.05 29.17
N ALA A 47 -4.01 -17.21 28.05
CA ALA A 47 -5.01 -16.25 27.57
C ALA A 47 -6.28 -16.24 28.45
N ARG A 48 -6.46 -15.15 29.20
CA ARG A 48 -7.52 -15.01 30.22
C ARG A 48 -8.89 -14.60 29.66
N THR A 49 -8.92 -13.94 28.50
CA THR A 49 -10.15 -13.39 27.92
C THR A 49 -10.52 -14.12 26.62
N PRO A 50 -11.82 -14.19 26.26
CA PRO A 50 -12.24 -14.74 24.96
C PRO A 50 -11.53 -14.06 23.78
N ALA A 51 -11.45 -12.72 23.79
CA ALA A 51 -10.75 -11.96 22.75
C ALA A 51 -9.25 -12.30 22.65
N ALA A 52 -8.59 -12.65 23.77
CA ALA A 52 -7.20 -13.08 23.73
C ALA A 52 -7.06 -14.47 23.09
N ARG A 53 -7.99 -15.40 23.36
CA ARG A 53 -8.02 -16.73 22.74
C ARG A 53 -8.24 -16.61 21.24
N ASP A 54 -9.23 -15.84 20.81
CA ASP A 54 -9.51 -15.59 19.39
C ASP A 54 -8.29 -14.97 18.67
N ARG A 55 -7.54 -14.10 19.36
CA ARG A 55 -6.29 -13.54 18.81
C ARG A 55 -5.22 -14.61 18.63
N PHE A 56 -5.02 -15.50 19.59
CA PHE A 56 -4.06 -16.60 19.46
C PHE A 56 -4.48 -17.59 18.36
N ASP A 57 -5.78 -17.86 18.23
CA ASP A 57 -6.30 -18.70 17.13
C ASP A 57 -5.98 -18.07 15.77
N ARG A 58 -6.16 -16.75 15.62
CA ARG A 58 -5.76 -16.03 14.39
C ARG A 58 -4.25 -16.02 14.15
N TYR A 59 -3.45 -15.90 15.19
CA TYR A 59 -1.98 -15.87 15.06
C TYR A 59 -1.37 -17.25 14.85
N SER A 60 -2.11 -18.33 15.10
CA SER A 60 -1.62 -19.71 14.93
C SER A 60 -1.15 -20.03 13.51
N THR A 61 -1.70 -19.34 12.50
CA THR A 61 -1.35 -19.51 11.09
C THR A 61 -0.14 -18.67 10.64
N LEU A 62 0.37 -17.79 11.50
CA LEU A 62 1.56 -16.98 11.21
C LEU A 62 2.83 -17.79 11.50
N LEU A 63 3.97 -17.25 11.10
CA LEU A 63 5.28 -17.80 11.48
C LEU A 63 5.75 -17.19 12.80
N CYS A 64 6.32 -18.00 13.68
CA CYS A 64 6.86 -17.60 14.97
C CYS A 64 8.35 -17.96 15.08
N GLY A 65 9.09 -17.13 15.80
CA GLY A 65 10.45 -17.47 16.24
C GLY A 65 10.45 -18.35 17.49
N PRO A 66 11.65 -18.74 17.99
CA PRO A 66 11.79 -19.58 19.19
C PRO A 66 11.19 -18.95 20.46
N GLU A 67 11.03 -17.63 20.50
CA GLU A 67 10.38 -16.87 21.58
C GLU A 67 8.84 -16.99 21.60
N GLY A 68 8.25 -17.59 20.56
CA GLY A 68 6.82 -17.82 20.42
C GLY A 68 6.04 -16.55 20.11
N LEU A 69 6.64 -15.60 19.38
CA LEU A 69 5.97 -14.38 18.92
C LEU A 69 5.81 -14.41 17.40
N PRO A 70 4.66 -13.98 16.85
CA PRO A 70 4.46 -13.93 15.41
C PRO A 70 5.39 -12.91 14.74
N HIS A 71 6.07 -13.33 13.68
CA HIS A 71 6.92 -12.50 12.83
C HIS A 71 6.29 -12.37 11.45
N LEU A 72 6.10 -11.12 11.01
CA LEU A 72 5.50 -10.86 9.70
C LEU A 72 6.54 -10.99 8.58
N VAL A 73 6.15 -11.66 7.51
CA VAL A 73 6.91 -11.86 6.27
C VAL A 73 6.51 -10.79 5.26
N VAL A 74 7.47 -9.95 4.87
CA VAL A 74 7.22 -8.76 4.01
C VAL A 74 7.97 -8.81 2.68
N ASP A 75 8.41 -10.00 2.26
CA ASP A 75 9.22 -10.20 1.05
C ASP A 75 8.42 -10.24 -0.27
N GLY A 76 7.10 -10.10 -0.19
CA GLY A 76 6.20 -10.05 -1.34
C GLY A 76 5.61 -11.40 -1.78
N ARG A 77 5.91 -12.51 -1.09
CA ARG A 77 5.31 -13.81 -1.40
C ARG A 77 3.79 -13.82 -1.14
N LEU A 78 3.03 -14.48 -2.02
CA LEU A 78 1.56 -14.47 -1.94
C LEU A 78 1.02 -15.27 -0.74
N SER A 79 1.75 -16.25 -0.23
CA SER A 79 1.37 -17.03 0.95
C SER A 79 1.24 -16.20 2.23
N HIS A 80 1.95 -15.07 2.31
CA HIS A 80 1.91 -14.12 3.43
C HIS A 80 1.40 -12.73 3.00
N ALA A 81 0.66 -12.64 1.88
CA ALA A 81 0.19 -11.36 1.34
C ALA A 81 -0.69 -10.57 2.34
N GLY A 82 -1.40 -11.26 3.24
CA GLY A 82 -2.22 -10.64 4.28
C GLY A 82 -1.43 -9.89 5.36
N GLU A 83 -0.13 -10.14 5.47
CA GLU A 83 0.71 -9.59 6.53
C GLU A 83 1.21 -8.19 6.22
N PHE A 84 1.48 -7.90 4.94
CA PHE A 84 1.96 -6.57 4.52
C PHE A 84 1.45 -6.13 3.16
N THR A 85 1.49 -6.98 2.14
CA THR A 85 1.13 -6.59 0.76
C THR A 85 -0.29 -6.05 0.65
N ILE A 86 -1.28 -6.78 1.19
CA ILE A 86 -2.69 -6.37 1.15
C ILE A 86 -2.92 -5.09 1.99
N PRO A 87 -2.51 -5.02 3.28
CA PRO A 87 -2.59 -3.77 4.05
C PRO A 87 -1.88 -2.58 3.39
N GLY A 88 -0.72 -2.79 2.78
CA GLY A 88 0.06 -1.77 2.09
C GLY A 88 -0.65 -1.22 0.85
N LEU A 89 -1.26 -2.09 0.03
CA LEU A 89 -2.07 -1.67 -1.11
C LEU A 89 -3.32 -0.90 -0.69
N ILE A 90 -3.99 -1.34 0.37
CA ILE A 90 -5.14 -0.62 0.95
C ILE A 90 -4.69 0.76 1.44
N PHE A 91 -3.55 0.84 2.13
CA PHE A 91 -2.98 2.10 2.59
C PHE A 91 -2.68 3.04 1.42
N LEU A 92 -1.99 2.57 0.37
CA LEU A 92 -1.70 3.38 -0.80
C LEU A 92 -2.98 3.87 -1.50
N TYR A 93 -4.02 3.04 -1.57
CA TYR A 93 -5.30 3.43 -2.14
C TYR A 93 -5.99 4.53 -1.33
N ILE A 94 -6.03 4.41 0.00
CA ILE A 94 -6.62 5.41 0.89
C ILE A 94 -5.80 6.70 0.90
N ALA A 95 -4.47 6.60 1.00
CA ALA A 95 -3.57 7.74 0.98
C ALA A 95 -3.65 8.50 -0.35
N GLY A 96 -3.68 7.77 -1.48
CA GLY A 96 -3.89 8.36 -2.79
C GLY A 96 -5.25 9.03 -2.92
N LEU A 97 -6.32 8.44 -2.38
CA LEU A 97 -7.66 9.04 -2.37
C LEU A 97 -7.68 10.36 -1.58
N ILE A 98 -7.08 10.39 -0.38
CA ILE A 98 -6.99 11.59 0.45
C ILE A 98 -6.16 12.67 -0.25
N GLY A 99 -4.96 12.31 -0.71
CA GLY A 99 -4.05 13.23 -1.39
C GLY A 99 -4.65 13.80 -2.69
N TRP A 100 -5.31 12.95 -3.49
CA TRP A 100 -5.97 13.37 -4.73
C TRP A 100 -7.18 14.27 -4.47
N SER A 101 -7.98 13.95 -3.46
CA SER A 101 -9.11 14.78 -3.04
C SER A 101 -8.63 16.17 -2.61
N GLY A 102 -7.60 16.22 -1.75
CA GLY A 102 -7.00 17.46 -1.28
C GLY A 102 -6.43 18.30 -2.42
N ARG A 103 -5.60 17.69 -3.29
CA ARG A 103 -5.04 18.34 -4.48
C ARG A 103 -6.13 18.93 -5.37
N THR A 104 -7.17 18.16 -5.67
CA THR A 104 -8.27 18.59 -6.54
C THR A 104 -9.04 19.76 -5.92
N TYR A 105 -9.25 19.75 -4.60
CA TYR A 105 -9.90 20.84 -3.89
C TYR A 105 -9.10 22.13 -3.96
N ILE A 106 -7.78 22.07 -3.69
CA ILE A 106 -6.90 23.25 -3.77
C ILE A 106 -6.84 23.80 -5.19
N ILE A 107 -6.77 22.94 -6.23
CA ILE A 107 -6.83 23.40 -7.63
C ILE A 107 -8.16 24.11 -7.94
N TRP A 108 -9.29 23.61 -7.42
CA TRP A 108 -10.59 24.25 -7.58
C TRP A 108 -10.68 25.59 -6.83
N ALA A 109 -10.19 25.65 -5.58
CA ALA A 109 -10.20 26.83 -4.73
C ALA A 109 -9.34 27.96 -5.33
N ARG A 110 -8.15 27.62 -5.87
CA ARG A 110 -7.27 28.54 -6.59
C ARG A 110 -7.94 29.28 -7.75
N ASN A 111 -8.94 28.66 -8.38
CA ASN A 111 -9.68 29.25 -9.51
C ASN A 111 -10.92 30.06 -9.07
N GLN A 112 -11.15 30.22 -7.77
CA GLN A 112 -12.23 31.07 -7.24
C GLN A 112 -11.73 32.50 -7.02
N LYS A 113 -12.67 33.44 -6.82
CA LYS A 113 -12.35 34.86 -6.57
C LYS A 113 -11.53 35.08 -5.30
N GLU A 114 -11.80 34.28 -4.26
CA GLU A 114 -11.15 34.34 -2.95
C GLU A 114 -10.68 32.94 -2.56
N PRO A 115 -9.50 32.50 -3.06
CA PRO A 115 -8.97 31.17 -2.79
C PRO A 115 -8.81 30.89 -1.29
N GLU A 116 -8.25 31.85 -0.54
CA GLU A 116 -7.93 31.74 0.88
C GLU A 116 -9.19 31.54 1.74
N ILE A 117 -10.29 32.19 1.35
CA ILE A 117 -11.58 32.01 2.02
C ILE A 117 -12.13 30.60 1.79
N ASN A 118 -11.94 30.03 0.59
CA ASN A 118 -12.35 28.65 0.32
C ASN A 118 -11.48 27.60 1.01
N GLU A 119 -10.26 27.96 1.45
CA GLU A 119 -9.40 27.06 2.23
C GLU A 119 -9.76 27.02 3.72
N VAL A 120 -10.22 28.15 4.29
CA VAL A 120 -10.64 28.22 5.70
C VAL A 120 -12.11 27.86 5.86
N VAL A 121 -12.97 28.39 4.99
CA VAL A 121 -14.41 28.13 4.96
C VAL A 121 -14.69 27.13 3.84
N ILE A 122 -14.51 25.86 4.17
CA ILE A 122 -14.63 24.77 3.20
C ILE A 122 -16.03 24.74 2.59
N ASN A 123 -16.08 24.86 1.26
CA ASN A 123 -17.27 24.54 0.47
C ASN A 123 -17.57 23.02 0.54
N VAL A 124 -18.36 22.62 1.54
CA VAL A 124 -18.68 21.21 1.84
C VAL A 124 -19.33 20.48 0.66
N PRO A 125 -20.34 21.03 -0.05
CA PRO A 125 -20.93 20.35 -1.20
C PRO A 125 -19.90 20.02 -2.29
N LYS A 126 -18.99 20.96 -2.57
CA LYS A 126 -17.94 20.74 -3.55
C LYS A 126 -16.90 19.73 -3.08
N ALA A 127 -16.50 19.80 -1.81
CA ALA A 127 -15.57 18.85 -1.21
C ALA A 127 -16.11 17.41 -1.28
N VAL A 128 -17.37 17.18 -0.92
CA VAL A 128 -18.02 15.86 -1.01
C VAL A 128 -18.03 15.35 -2.46
N SER A 129 -18.37 16.21 -3.42
CA SER A 129 -18.33 15.85 -4.85
C SER A 129 -16.93 15.43 -5.31
N ILE A 130 -15.88 16.12 -4.83
CA ILE A 130 -14.48 15.80 -5.14
C ILE A 130 -14.05 14.48 -4.51
N VAL A 131 -14.42 14.20 -3.25
CA VAL A 131 -14.09 12.92 -2.60
C VAL A 131 -14.72 11.75 -3.36
N LEU A 132 -15.97 11.89 -3.82
CA LEU A 132 -16.65 10.87 -4.60
C LEU A 132 -15.95 10.60 -5.95
N SER A 133 -15.50 11.64 -6.66
CA SER A 133 -14.75 11.45 -7.91
C SER A 133 -13.33 10.91 -7.68
N SER A 134 -12.74 11.18 -6.52
CA SER A 134 -11.41 10.73 -6.14
C SER A 134 -11.32 9.23 -5.83
N LEU A 135 -12.45 8.50 -5.80
CA LEU A 135 -12.45 7.04 -5.83
C LEU A 135 -11.74 6.49 -7.09
N LEU A 136 -11.70 7.26 -8.17
CA LEU A 136 -11.01 6.90 -9.41
C LEU A 136 -9.60 7.52 -9.51
N TRP A 137 -9.00 7.96 -8.39
CA TRP A 137 -7.72 8.66 -8.40
C TRP A 137 -6.59 7.94 -9.17
N PRO A 138 -6.43 6.59 -9.16
CA PRO A 138 -5.31 5.98 -9.86
C PRO A 138 -5.41 6.21 -11.38
N LEU A 139 -6.63 6.11 -11.92
CA LEU A 139 -6.89 6.35 -13.33
C LEU A 139 -6.69 7.83 -13.70
N LEU A 140 -7.20 8.72 -12.85
CA LEU A 140 -7.07 10.17 -13.07
C LEU A 140 -5.62 10.63 -12.97
N ALA A 141 -4.85 10.10 -12.02
CA ALA A 141 -3.43 10.39 -11.86
C ALA A 141 -2.61 9.91 -13.06
N VAL A 142 -2.88 8.72 -13.58
CA VAL A 142 -2.23 8.23 -14.81
C VAL A 142 -2.61 9.11 -16.01
N LYS A 143 -3.88 9.51 -16.13
CA LYS A 143 -4.31 10.42 -17.19
C LYS A 143 -3.57 11.76 -17.12
N GLU A 144 -3.51 12.40 -15.96
CA GLU A 144 -2.83 13.69 -15.77
C GLU A 144 -1.31 13.58 -15.93
N LEU A 145 -0.71 12.45 -15.55
CA LEU A 145 0.70 12.18 -15.80
C LEU A 145 0.99 12.10 -17.30
N LEU A 146 0.16 11.38 -18.06
CA LEU A 146 0.34 11.21 -19.51
C LEU A 146 -0.03 12.47 -20.31
N SER A 147 -0.93 13.32 -19.81
CA SER A 147 -1.24 14.61 -20.43
C SER A 147 -0.22 15.71 -20.08
N GLY A 148 0.65 15.48 -19.10
CA GLY A 148 1.59 16.49 -18.61
C GLY A 148 0.96 17.54 -17.69
N GLU A 149 -0.29 17.33 -17.23
CA GLU A 149 -1.01 18.23 -16.32
C GLU A 149 -0.68 17.99 -14.85
N LEU A 150 -0.01 16.87 -14.53
CA LEU A 150 0.32 16.52 -13.14
C LEU A 150 1.34 17.49 -12.51
N THR A 151 2.29 17.99 -13.30
CA THR A 151 3.44 18.78 -12.84
C THR A 151 3.54 20.11 -13.58
N ALA A 152 3.95 21.18 -12.89
CA ALA A 152 4.30 22.45 -13.51
C ALA A 152 5.69 22.39 -14.18
N ASN A 153 5.97 23.30 -15.11
CA ASN A 153 7.31 23.43 -15.70
C ASN A 153 8.30 24.01 -14.68
N GLU A 154 9.56 23.55 -14.68
CA GLU A 154 10.60 24.08 -13.79
C GLU A 154 10.78 25.61 -13.91
N MET A 155 10.59 26.17 -15.10
CA MET A 155 10.70 27.62 -15.34
C MET A 155 9.53 28.43 -14.75
N GLU A 156 8.40 27.78 -14.47
CA GLU A 156 7.21 28.42 -13.86
C GLU A 156 7.28 28.40 -12.33
N ILE A 157 8.21 27.64 -11.75
CA ILE A 157 8.37 27.49 -10.31
C ILE A 157 9.46 28.49 -9.85
N PRO A 158 9.10 29.55 -9.10
CA PRO A 158 10.09 30.51 -8.63
C PRO A 158 11.07 29.84 -7.65
N VAL A 159 12.37 29.98 -7.92
CA VAL A 159 13.45 29.52 -7.04
C VAL A 159 14.18 30.72 -6.44
N SER A 160 14.67 30.57 -5.21
CA SER A 160 15.54 31.58 -4.59
C SER A 160 16.87 31.72 -5.36
N PRO A 161 17.55 32.86 -5.28
CA PRO A 161 18.93 32.98 -5.77
C PRO A 161 19.81 31.86 -5.19
N ARG A 162 20.69 31.31 -6.03
CA ARG A 162 21.66 30.26 -5.63
C ARG A 162 22.93 30.85 -5.05
#